data_AF-A0A535KYU4-F1
#
_entry.id   AF-A0A535KYU4-F1
#
_cell.length_a   1.000
_cell.length_b   1.000
_cell.length_c   1.000
_cell.angle_alpha   90.00
_cell.angle_beta   90.00
_cell.angle_gamma   90.00
#
_symmetry.space_group_name_H-M   'P 1'
#
loop_
_entity.id
_entity.type
_entity.pdbx_description
1 polymer ?
#
loop_
_entity_poly.entity_id
_entity_poly.type
_entity_poly.pdbx_seq_one_letter_code
_entity_poly.pdbx_strand_id
1 'polypeptide(L)'
;MDDQIRQAAVAAARHLLLLYKAEHPAWTDTRTPVDALVSWSGLQVETFHVKDYPEGTYGFLEPDEDLIWLCRTLPESLRRFTLAHELGHAVLAISTGTVA
;
A
#
# COMPACT_ATOMS: atom_id res chain seq x y z
N MET A 1 -21.09 0.27 -10.57
CA MET A 1 -20.28 1.04 -9.61
C MET A 1 -18.95 0.34 -9.33
N ASP A 2 -18.96 -0.98 -9.05
CA ASP A 2 -17.75 -1.80 -8.84
C ASP A 2 -16.72 -1.76 -9.97
N ASP A 3 -17.18 -1.80 -11.24
CA ASP A 3 -16.26 -1.88 -12.36
C ASP A 3 -15.40 -0.60 -12.52
N GLN A 4 -15.98 0.56 -12.20
CA GLN A 4 -15.28 1.84 -12.29
C GLN A 4 -14.22 1.99 -11.20
N ILE A 5 -14.54 1.60 -9.95
CA ILE A 5 -13.58 1.61 -8.85
C ILE A 5 -12.43 0.64 -9.15
N ARG A 6 -12.75 -0.55 -9.66
CA ARG A 6 -11.75 -1.54 -10.09
C ARG A 6 -10.83 -1.01 -11.19
N GLN A 7 -11.39 -0.36 -12.21
CA GLN A 7 -10.58 0.24 -13.28
C GLN A 7 -9.68 1.38 -12.77
N ALA A 8 -10.20 2.24 -11.90
CA ALA A 8 -9.43 3.31 -11.26
C ALA A 8 -8.27 2.75 -10.43
N ALA A 9 -8.51 1.72 -9.62
CA ALA A 9 -7.47 1.04 -8.84
C ALA A 9 -6.36 0.46 -9.71
N VAL A 10 -6.73 -0.23 -10.80
CA VAL A 10 -5.74 -0.78 -11.74
C VAL A 10 -4.96 0.33 -12.44
N ALA A 11 -5.63 1.41 -12.85
CA ALA A 11 -4.97 2.54 -13.51
C ALA A 11 -3.98 3.24 -12.57
N ALA A 12 -4.38 3.51 -11.33
CA ALA A 12 -3.54 4.16 -10.32
C ALA A 12 -2.34 3.28 -9.93
N ALA A 13 -2.55 1.98 -9.72
CA ALA A 13 -1.45 1.04 -9.43
C ALA A 13 -0.45 0.93 -10.59
N ARG A 14 -0.93 0.92 -11.84
CA ARG A 14 -0.06 0.93 -13.03
C ARG A 14 0.71 2.24 -13.15
N HIS A 15 0.05 3.37 -12.90
CA HIS A 15 0.67 4.68 -12.95
C HIS A 15 1.79 4.81 -11.91
N LEU A 16 1.54 4.41 -10.67
CA LEU A 16 2.55 4.37 -9.61
C LEU A 16 3.77 3.54 -10.02
N LEU A 17 3.55 2.32 -10.53
CA LEU A 17 4.64 1.46 -10.94
C LEU A 17 5.45 2.04 -12.11
N LEU A 18 4.80 2.75 -13.04
CA LEU A 18 5.48 3.41 -14.16
C LEU A 18 6.36 4.57 -13.67
N LEU A 19 5.87 5.39 -12.76
CA LEU A 19 6.65 6.48 -12.16
C LEU A 19 7.87 5.93 -11.40
N TYR A 20 7.67 4.92 -10.56
CA TYR A 20 8.75 4.27 -9.83
C TYR A 20 9.83 3.72 -10.77
N LYS A 21 9.44 3.06 -11.87
CA LYS A 21 10.38 2.54 -12.87
C LYS A 21 11.16 3.64 -13.58
N ALA A 22 10.53 4.77 -13.88
CA ALA A 22 11.20 5.89 -14.53
C ALA A 22 12.32 6.47 -13.65
N GLU A 23 12.10 6.53 -12.34
CA GLU A 23 13.09 7.03 -11.37
C GLU A 23 14.13 5.97 -10.96
N HIS A 24 13.83 4.68 -11.16
CA HIS A 24 14.70 3.55 -10.80
C HIS A 24 15.06 2.69 -12.03
N PRO A 25 15.76 3.23 -13.04
CA PRO A 25 16.06 2.50 -14.27
C PRO A 25 16.99 1.29 -14.06
N ALA A 26 17.72 1.25 -12.95
CA ALA A 26 18.57 0.11 -12.56
C ALA A 26 17.78 -1.08 -11.99
N TRP A 27 16.49 -0.91 -11.67
CA TRP A 27 15.67 -1.99 -11.16
C TRP A 27 15.23 -2.93 -12.29
N THR A 28 15.65 -4.19 -12.22
CA THR A 28 15.46 -5.20 -13.28
C THR A 28 14.67 -6.43 -12.83
N ASP A 29 14.24 -6.48 -11.56
CA ASP A 29 13.43 -7.60 -11.03
C ASP A 29 12.02 -7.58 -11.66
N THR A 30 11.44 -8.76 -11.87
CA THR A 30 10.08 -8.91 -12.39
C THR A 30 9.01 -8.80 -11.30
N ARG A 31 9.39 -8.94 -10.02
CA ARG A 31 8.49 -8.89 -8.87
C ARG A 31 8.20 -7.45 -8.45
N THR A 32 6.93 -7.09 -8.28
CA THR A 32 6.55 -5.78 -7.73
C THR A 32 7.25 -5.51 -6.39
N PRO A 33 8.05 -4.43 -6.27
CA PRO A 33 8.86 -4.16 -5.09
C PRO A 33 8.02 -3.40 -4.07
N VAL A 34 7.06 -4.09 -3.44
CA VAL A 34 6.01 -3.49 -2.60
C VAL A 34 6.60 -2.62 -1.49
N ASP A 35 7.55 -3.13 -0.70
CA ASP A 35 8.15 -2.36 0.39
C ASP A 35 8.89 -1.10 -0.11
N ALA A 36 9.56 -1.20 -1.26
CA ALA A 36 10.26 -0.07 -1.86
C ALA A 36 9.28 0.98 -2.42
N LEU A 37 8.16 0.54 -3.01
CA LEU A 37 7.10 1.43 -3.49
C LEU A 37 6.48 2.21 -2.32
N VAL A 38 6.21 1.55 -1.20
CA VAL A 38 5.66 2.21 -0.01
C VAL A 38 6.62 3.28 0.50
N SER A 39 7.90 2.90 0.70
CA SER A 39 8.92 3.85 1.16
C SER A 39 9.14 5.01 0.18
N TRP A 40 9.13 4.75 -1.12
CA TRP A 40 9.29 5.78 -2.15
C TRP A 40 8.09 6.74 -2.22
N SER A 41 6.88 6.24 -1.97
CA SER A 41 5.66 7.06 -1.87
C SER A 41 5.62 7.94 -0.62
N GLY A 42 6.63 7.88 0.26
CA GLY A 42 6.68 8.67 1.50
C GLY A 42 5.91 8.06 2.68
N LEU A 43 5.29 6.89 2.49
CA LEU A 43 4.53 6.20 3.52
C LEU A 43 5.46 5.49 4.51
N GLN A 44 5.19 5.68 5.79
CA GLN A 44 5.82 4.96 6.89
C GLN A 44 5.11 3.63 7.12
N VAL A 45 5.87 2.63 7.57
CA VAL A 45 5.31 1.32 7.93
C VAL A 45 5.71 1.02 9.37
N GLU A 46 4.72 1.01 10.25
CA GLU A 46 4.90 0.64 11.64
C GLU A 46 4.20 -0.67 11.95
N THR A 47 4.50 -1.22 13.13
CA THR A 47 3.95 -2.52 13.54
C THR A 47 3.26 -2.48 14.88
N PHE A 48 2.13 -3.17 14.99
CA PHE A 48 1.40 -3.35 16.24
C PHE A 48 1.42 -4.80 16.72
N HIS A 49 1.14 -5.03 18.00
CA HIS A 49 0.96 -6.37 18.54
C HIS A 49 -0.47 -6.85 18.34
N VAL A 50 -0.67 -8.15 18.05
CA VAL A 50 -1.99 -8.76 17.77
C VAL A 50 -3.05 -8.56 18.87
N LYS A 51 -2.64 -8.14 20.06
CA LYS A 51 -3.53 -7.88 21.22
C LYS A 51 -3.95 -6.42 21.34
N ASP A 52 -3.36 -5.53 20.55
CA ASP A 52 -3.61 -4.09 20.63
C ASP A 52 -4.87 -3.70 19.81
N TYR A 53 -5.28 -4.56 18.89
CA TYR A 53 -6.41 -4.35 17.97
C TYR A 53 -7.35 -5.56 17.96
N PRO A 54 -8.59 -5.41 17.45
CA PRO A 54 -9.53 -6.51 17.30
C PRO A 54 -8.93 -7.70 16.54
N GLU A 55 -9.38 -8.90 16.90
CA GLU A 55 -8.99 -10.11 16.19
C GLU A 55 -9.38 -10.02 14.71
N GLY A 56 -8.45 -10.40 13.82
CA GLY A 56 -8.62 -10.27 12.37
C GLY A 56 -8.05 -8.98 11.77
N THR A 57 -7.58 -8.02 12.58
CA THR A 57 -6.86 -6.84 12.07
C THR A 57 -5.43 -7.22 11.69
N TYR A 58 -5.14 -7.22 10.39
CA TYR A 58 -3.80 -7.52 9.85
C TYR A 58 -3.02 -6.26 9.46
N GLY A 59 -3.71 -5.20 9.08
CA GLY A 59 -3.12 -3.91 8.81
C GLY A 59 -4.20 -2.90 8.47
N PHE A 60 -3.81 -1.63 8.46
CA PHE A 60 -4.68 -0.52 8.08
C PHE A 60 -3.81 0.70 7.75
N LEU A 61 -4.31 1.54 6.87
CA LEU A 61 -3.82 2.91 6.67
C LEU A 61 -4.39 3.80 7.79
N GLU A 62 -3.52 4.53 8.48
CA GLU A 62 -3.93 5.55 9.45
C GLU A 62 -4.56 6.73 8.69
N PRO A 63 -5.78 7.17 9.03
CA PRO A 63 -6.40 8.32 8.40
C PRO A 63 -5.55 9.58 8.59
N ASP A 64 -5.43 10.39 7.53
CA ASP A 64 -4.74 11.69 7.52
C ASP A 64 -3.24 11.66 7.87
N GLU A 65 -2.66 10.48 8.01
CA GLU A 65 -1.23 10.28 8.24
C GLU A 65 -0.61 9.47 7.10
N ASP A 66 0.65 9.75 6.78
CA ASP A 66 1.45 8.96 5.84
C ASP A 66 1.94 7.66 6.52
N LEU A 67 1.03 6.89 7.15
CA LEU A 67 1.37 5.78 8.03
C LEU A 67 0.51 4.54 7.77
N ILE A 68 1.18 3.41 7.53
CA ILE A 68 0.58 2.08 7.45
C ILE A 68 0.96 1.29 8.70
N TRP A 69 -0.05 0.75 9.37
CA TRP A 69 0.12 -0.18 10.47
C TRP A 69 0.02 -1.62 9.98
N LEU A 70 0.96 -2.48 10.36
CA LEU A 70 0.91 -3.91 10.11
C LEU A 70 1.00 -4.73 11.39
N CYS A 71 0.26 -5.84 11.46
CA CYS A 71 0.42 -6.79 12.55
C CYS A 71 1.84 -7.40 12.50
N ARG A 72 2.58 -7.29 13.60
CA ARG A 72 4.02 -7.63 13.61
C ARG A 72 4.34 -9.11 13.39
N THR A 73 3.38 -10.00 13.61
CA THR A 73 3.57 -11.47 13.56
C THR A 73 3.04 -12.09 12.27
N LEU A 74 2.78 -11.29 11.22
CA LEU A 74 2.29 -11.81 9.95
C LEU A 74 3.35 -12.65 9.23
N PRO A 75 2.97 -13.83 8.68
CA PRO A 75 3.80 -14.51 7.69
C PRO A 75 4.13 -13.59 6.51
N GLU A 76 5.32 -13.73 5.93
CA GLU A 76 5.83 -12.80 4.90
C GLU A 76 4.88 -12.63 3.71
N SER A 77 4.26 -13.71 3.24
CA SER A 77 3.29 -13.66 2.13
C SER A 77 2.06 -12.82 2.48
N LEU A 78 1.54 -12.96 3.71
CA LEU A 78 0.40 -12.20 4.19
C LEU A 78 0.81 -10.75 4.47
N ARG A 79 1.98 -10.52 5.07
CA ARG A 79 2.56 -9.17 5.26
C ARG A 79 2.63 -8.43 3.92
N ARG A 80 3.20 -9.05 2.89
CA ARG A 80 3.38 -8.44 1.57
C ARG A 80 2.03 -8.16 0.90
N PHE A 81 1.06 -9.06 1.05
CA PHE A 81 -0.29 -8.86 0.53
C PHE A 81 -1.00 -7.69 1.24
N THR A 82 -1.00 -7.69 2.58
CA THR A 82 -1.60 -6.63 3.39
C THR A 82 -0.96 -5.28 3.08
N LEU A 83 0.37 -5.21 3.01
CA LEU A 83 1.06 -3.97 2.66
C LEU A 83 0.68 -3.47 1.26
N ALA A 84 0.57 -4.37 0.28
CA ALA A 84 0.11 -3.99 -1.07
C ALA A 84 -1.37 -3.53 -1.08
N HIS A 85 -2.20 -4.11 -0.21
CA HIS A 85 -3.60 -3.70 -0.04
C HIS A 85 -3.70 -2.28 0.53
N GLU A 86 -2.98 -1.98 1.62
CA GLU A 86 -2.97 -0.64 2.23
C GLU A 86 -2.35 0.42 1.33
N LEU A 87 -1.26 0.09 0.60
CA LEU A 87 -0.73 0.96 -0.45
C LEU A 87 -1.80 1.27 -1.51
N GLY A 88 -2.62 0.29 -1.86
CA GLY A 88 -3.75 0.47 -2.77
C GLY A 88 -4.74 1.51 -2.27
N HIS A 89 -5.08 1.49 -0.98
CA HIS A 89 -5.95 2.49 -0.36
C HIS A 89 -5.34 3.88 -0.41
N ALA A 90 -4.06 4.03 -0.03
CA ALA A 90 -3.37 5.32 -0.06
C ALA A 90 -3.35 5.92 -1.47
N VAL A 91 -3.00 5.11 -2.48
CA VAL A 91 -2.94 5.54 -3.88
C VAL A 91 -4.32 5.93 -4.42
N LEU A 92 -5.37 5.21 -4.03
CA LEU A 92 -6.74 5.51 -4.43
C LEU A 92 -7.28 6.77 -3.78
N ALA A 93 -7.02 6.98 -2.48
CA ALA A 93 -7.45 8.17 -1.75
C ALA A 93 -6.87 9.45 -2.36
N ILE A 94 -5.58 9.42 -2.74
CA ILE A 94 -4.90 10.51 -3.44
C ILE A 94 -5.55 10.77 -4.82
N SER A 95 -5.92 9.70 -5.54
CA SER A 95 -6.54 9.81 -6.86
C SER A 95 -7.99 10.32 -6.83
N THR A 96 -8.71 10.17 -5.73
CA THR A 96 -10.10 10.63 -5.59
C THR A 96 -10.21 12.04 -4.99
N GLY A 97 -9.11 12.63 -4.54
CA GLY A 97 -9.09 13.99 -3.97
C GLY A 97 -9.88 14.10 -2.65
N THR A 98 -10.13 12.99 -1.97
CA THR A 98 -10.80 12.99 -0.67
C THR A 98 -9.74 13.13 0.41
N VAL A 99 -9.30 14.36 0.62
CA VAL A 99 -8.91 14.81 1.96
C VAL A 99 -10.21 15.25 2.60
N ALA A 100 -10.68 14.52 3.61
CA ALA A 100 -11.89 14.86 4.36
C ALA A 100 -11.50 15.20 5.79
#